data_AF-A0A961XUJ6-F1
#
_entry.id   AF-A0A961XUJ6-F1
#
_cell.length_a   1.000
_cell.length_b   1.000
_cell.length_c   1.000
_cell.angle_alpha   90.00
_cell.angle_beta   90.00
_cell.angle_gamma   90.00
#
_symmetry.space_group_name_H-M   'P 1'
#
loop_
_entity.id
_entity.type
_entity.pdbx_description
1 polymer ?
#
loop_
_entity_poly.entity_id
_entity_poly.type
_entity_poly.pdbx_seq_one_letter_code
_entity_poly.pdbx_strand_id
1 'polypeptide(L)'
;MFSARRSLVHRRSLIMTAAALIGSFSLGGRSQASVQNERRPDRASSEENVIRALNLKTIGPAHQVRSIRQLDRSFLLTMASGKTVSYPEFNLHFKTDSSDLGPNAGHPVLLSAGMKNDRAYIVFSDPREIEAFIAKSAQLPKAI
;
A
#
# COMPACT_ATOMS: atom_id res chain seq x y z
N MET A 1 -1.80 34.35 -50.26
CA MET A 1 -2.93 33.39 -50.27
C MET A 1 -3.85 33.70 -49.10
N PHE A 2 -5.11 33.98 -49.43
CA PHE A 2 -6.37 33.83 -48.66
C PHE A 2 -6.30 32.81 -47.50
N SER A 3 -7.05 32.86 -46.40
CA SER A 3 -8.31 33.53 -46.04
C SER A 3 -8.49 33.45 -44.53
N ALA A 4 -9.19 34.44 -43.99
CA ALA A 4 -9.69 34.53 -42.62
C ALA A 4 -10.82 33.52 -42.29
N ARG A 5 -11.13 33.40 -40.99
CA ARG A 5 -12.48 33.39 -40.36
C ARG A 5 -12.28 33.41 -38.84
N ARG A 6 -12.27 34.58 -38.17
CA ARG A 6 -13.42 35.24 -37.51
C ARG A 6 -14.36 34.27 -36.77
N SER A 7 -14.39 34.35 -35.44
CA SER A 7 -15.65 34.63 -34.74
C SER A 7 -15.36 35.38 -33.43
N LEU A 8 -16.27 36.30 -33.13
CA LEU A 8 -16.18 37.41 -32.20
C LEU A 8 -17.50 37.39 -31.45
N VAL A 9 -17.51 37.22 -30.13
CA VAL A 9 -18.65 37.66 -29.31
C VAL A 9 -18.14 38.15 -27.94
N HIS A 10 -18.30 39.46 -27.75
CA HIS A 10 -18.20 40.18 -26.48
C HIS A 10 -19.34 39.82 -25.52
N ARG A 11 -19.07 39.79 -24.22
CA ARG A 11 -19.99 40.25 -23.15
C ARG A 11 -19.15 40.85 -22.03
N ARG A 12 -18.80 42.14 -22.12
CA ARG A 12 -19.46 43.27 -21.44
C ARG A 12 -19.66 43.04 -19.94
N SER A 13 -18.81 43.73 -19.16
CA SER A 13 -19.00 43.98 -17.74
C SER A 13 -20.30 44.73 -17.50
N LEU A 14 -20.95 44.48 -16.38
CA LEU A 14 -21.91 45.41 -15.80
C LEU A 14 -21.71 45.42 -14.28
N ILE A 15 -20.97 46.43 -13.82
CA ILE A 15 -20.98 46.91 -12.45
C ILE A 15 -22.26 47.74 -12.32
N MET A 16 -23.15 47.40 -11.39
CA MET A 16 -24.10 48.34 -10.78
C MET A 16 -24.13 48.14 -9.27
N THR A 17 -23.39 49.03 -8.63
CA THR A 17 -23.70 49.88 -7.46
C THR A 17 -24.71 49.44 -6.40
N ALA A 18 -24.26 49.66 -5.16
CA ALA A 18 -24.85 49.40 -3.85
C ALA A 18 -26.19 50.08 -3.54
N ALA A 19 -26.91 49.49 -2.59
CA ALA A 19 -27.73 50.20 -1.61
C ALA A 19 -27.39 49.66 -0.21
N ALA A 20 -26.87 50.55 0.64
CA ALA A 20 -26.60 50.29 2.04
C ALA A 20 -27.92 50.32 2.83
N LEU A 21 -28.12 49.35 3.72
CA LEU A 21 -28.97 49.51 4.90
C LEU A 21 -28.25 48.94 6.12
N ILE A 22 -28.11 49.84 7.10
CA ILE A 22 -27.41 49.69 8.36
C ILE A 22 -28.12 48.67 9.25
N GLY A 23 -27.37 47.75 9.82
CA GLY A 23 -27.83 46.79 10.82
C GLY A 23 -26.67 46.30 11.69
N SER A 24 -26.31 47.10 12.68
CA SER A 24 -25.34 46.77 13.73
C SER A 24 -25.80 45.54 14.51
N PHE A 25 -24.95 44.52 14.71
CA PHE A 25 -24.87 43.75 15.96
C PHE A 25 -23.61 42.87 15.97
N SER A 26 -22.79 43.04 17.01
CA SER A 26 -21.63 42.23 17.34
C SER A 26 -21.97 40.74 17.43
N LEU A 27 -21.05 39.87 17.02
CA LEU A 27 -20.34 38.97 17.93
C LEU A 27 -19.24 38.22 17.16
N GLY A 28 -18.04 38.21 17.73
CA GLY A 28 -16.96 37.35 17.29
C GLY A 28 -17.39 35.89 17.36
N GLY A 29 -17.49 35.25 16.20
CA GLY A 29 -17.58 33.82 16.06
C GLY A 29 -16.52 33.43 15.06
N ARG A 30 -15.40 32.90 15.57
CA ARG A 30 -14.37 32.20 14.79
C ARG A 30 -15.05 31.45 13.65
N SER A 31 -14.64 31.72 12.41
CA SER A 31 -14.94 30.84 11.29
C SER A 31 -14.59 29.43 11.74
N GLN A 32 -15.61 28.60 11.96
CA GLN A 32 -15.43 27.16 11.87
C GLN A 32 -15.01 26.93 10.42
N ALA A 33 -13.70 26.96 10.19
CA ALA A 33 -13.12 26.17 9.15
C ALA A 33 -13.55 24.74 9.47
N SER A 34 -14.65 24.32 8.87
CA SER A 34 -14.93 22.92 8.63
C SER A 34 -13.75 22.39 7.85
N VAL A 35 -12.72 21.96 8.57
CA VAL A 35 -11.77 20.97 8.09
C VAL A 35 -12.60 19.70 7.95
N GLN A 36 -13.35 19.62 6.85
CA GLN A 36 -13.72 18.34 6.29
C GLN A 36 -12.39 17.65 6.00
N ASN A 37 -11.96 16.87 6.98
CA ASN A 37 -10.92 15.89 6.82
C ASN A 37 -11.52 14.80 5.92
N GLU A 38 -11.64 15.11 4.63
CA GLU A 38 -11.74 14.11 3.59
C GLU A 38 -10.41 13.35 3.62
N ARG A 39 -10.32 12.37 4.54
CA ARG A 39 -9.32 11.32 4.47
C ARG A 39 -9.52 10.67 3.11
N ARG A 40 -8.74 11.09 2.12
CA ARG A 40 -8.50 10.25 0.95
C ARG A 40 -8.15 8.87 1.51
N PRO A 41 -8.85 7.80 1.12
CA PRO A 41 -8.51 6.48 1.63
C PRO A 41 -7.04 6.25 1.31
N ASP A 42 -6.23 6.14 2.36
CA ASP A 42 -4.80 5.90 2.22
C ASP A 42 -4.67 4.58 1.48
N ARG A 43 -4.17 4.61 0.24
CA ARG A 43 -4.16 3.45 -0.67
C ARG A 43 -3.51 2.20 -0.05
N ALA A 44 -2.58 2.40 0.88
CA ALA A 44 -1.99 1.32 1.68
C ALA A 44 -3.04 0.55 2.49
N SER A 45 -4.01 1.24 3.08
CA SER A 45 -5.15 0.60 3.75
C SER A 45 -6.03 -0.18 2.77
N SER A 46 -6.21 0.32 1.54
CA SER A 46 -6.99 -0.37 0.52
C SER A 46 -6.29 -1.65 0.02
N GLU A 47 -4.98 -1.60 -0.25
CA GLU A 47 -4.19 -2.79 -0.63
C GLU A 47 -4.16 -3.83 0.49
N GLU A 48 -4.00 -3.40 1.74
CA GLU A 48 -4.07 -4.30 2.89
C GLU A 48 -5.45 -4.93 3.07
N ASN A 49 -6.52 -4.15 2.89
CA ASN A 49 -7.89 -4.66 2.96
C ASN A 49 -8.18 -5.68 1.83
N VAL A 50 -7.66 -5.45 0.62
CA VAL A 50 -7.75 -6.40 -0.48
C VAL A 50 -7.03 -7.70 -0.12
N ILE A 51 -5.82 -7.62 0.43
CA ILE A 51 -5.04 -8.79 0.85
C ILE A 51 -5.77 -9.61 1.92
N ARG A 52 -6.38 -8.94 2.92
CA ARG A 52 -7.17 -9.59 3.97
C ARG A 52 -8.44 -10.28 3.46
N ALA A 53 -8.94 -9.87 2.29
CA ALA A 53 -10.10 -10.50 1.67
C ALA A 53 -9.73 -11.73 0.80
N LEU A 54 -8.45 -11.94 0.49
CA LEU A 54 -8.00 -13.09 -0.28
C LEU A 54 -7.98 -14.36 0.57
N ASN A 55 -8.41 -15.48 0.01
CA ASN A 55 -8.22 -16.79 0.62
C ASN A 55 -6.82 -17.33 0.30
N LEU A 56 -5.89 -17.16 1.24
CA LEU A 56 -4.49 -17.50 1.09
C LEU A 56 -4.23 -19.01 1.01
N LYS A 57 -5.17 -19.86 1.45
CA LYS A 57 -5.08 -21.32 1.32
C LYS A 57 -5.15 -21.80 -0.12
N THR A 58 -5.76 -20.99 -1.00
CA THR A 58 -5.96 -21.32 -2.42
C THR A 58 -4.83 -20.83 -3.31
N ILE A 59 -3.86 -20.09 -2.75
CA ILE A 59 -2.78 -19.52 -3.54
C ILE A 59 -1.77 -20.62 -3.90
N GLY A 60 -1.47 -20.69 -5.20
CA GLY A 60 -0.65 -21.74 -5.79
C GLY A 60 0.81 -21.75 -5.35
N PRO A 61 1.57 -22.80 -5.74
CA PRO A 61 2.92 -23.07 -5.26
C PRO A 61 3.96 -22.00 -5.63
N ALA A 62 3.65 -21.12 -6.58
CA ALA A 62 4.52 -20.01 -6.96
C ALA A 62 4.63 -18.91 -5.88
N HIS A 63 3.71 -18.87 -4.93
CA HIS A 63 3.69 -17.90 -3.83
C HIS A 63 3.94 -18.54 -2.47
N GLN A 64 3.87 -19.87 -2.36
CA GLN A 64 4.13 -20.56 -1.10
C GLN A 64 5.62 -20.55 -0.81
N VAL A 65 6.03 -19.98 0.31
CA VAL A 65 7.43 -19.88 0.73
C VAL A 65 7.84 -21.20 1.38
N ARG A 66 8.92 -21.78 0.89
CA ARG A 66 9.51 -23.04 1.40
C ARG A 66 10.70 -22.80 2.33
N SER A 67 11.47 -21.74 2.09
CA SER A 67 12.56 -21.33 2.97
C SER A 67 12.91 -19.86 2.79
N ILE A 68 13.42 -19.26 3.87
CA ILE A 68 13.90 -17.88 3.90
C ILE A 68 15.37 -17.92 4.29
N ARG A 69 16.24 -17.37 3.44
CA ARG A 69 17.66 -17.22 3.73
C ARG A 69 18.03 -15.77 3.93
N GLN A 70 18.53 -15.44 5.11
CA GLN A 70 19.10 -14.13 5.39
C GLN A 70 20.47 -14.01 4.69
N LEU A 71 20.62 -12.93 3.94
CA LEU A 71 21.89 -12.44 3.39
C LEU A 71 22.19 -11.08 4.04
N ASP A 72 23.36 -10.49 3.76
CA ASP A 72 23.82 -9.26 4.42
C ASP A 72 22.83 -8.09 4.40
N ARG A 73 22.05 -7.92 3.31
CA ARG A 73 21.13 -6.78 3.10
C ARG A 73 19.78 -7.17 2.50
N SER A 74 19.49 -8.46 2.44
CA SER A 74 18.33 -8.99 1.73
C SER A 74 17.93 -10.37 2.23
N PHE A 75 16.70 -10.77 1.95
CA PHE A 75 16.23 -12.13 2.12
C PHE A 75 16.07 -12.82 0.77
N LEU A 76 16.72 -13.98 0.63
CA LEU A 76 16.50 -14.89 -0.48
C LEU A 76 15.38 -15.87 -0.10
N LEU A 77 14.29 -15.83 -0.86
CA LEU A 77 13.14 -16.69 -0.67
C LEU A 77 13.16 -17.81 -1.71
N THR A 78 12.90 -19.03 -1.27
CA THR A 78 12.65 -20.17 -2.17
C THR A 78 11.18 -20.52 -2.10
N MET A 79 10.49 -20.52 -3.24
CA MET A 79 9.09 -20.88 -3.36
C MET A 79 8.92 -22.40 -3.48
N ALA A 80 7.72 -22.91 -3.19
CA ALA A 80 7.38 -24.32 -3.38
C ALA A 80 7.47 -24.76 -4.84
N SER A 81 7.29 -23.83 -5.79
CA SER A 81 7.54 -24.05 -7.22
C SER A 81 9.02 -24.25 -7.58
N GLY A 82 9.94 -24.04 -6.64
CA GLY A 82 11.40 -24.07 -6.87
C GLY A 82 11.99 -22.73 -7.32
N LYS A 83 11.15 -21.73 -7.65
CA LYS A 83 11.63 -20.38 -8.00
C LYS A 83 12.26 -19.69 -6.78
N THR A 84 13.34 -18.96 -7.00
CA THR A 84 13.94 -18.09 -5.99
C THR A 84 13.70 -16.61 -6.31
N VAL A 85 13.51 -15.79 -5.28
CA VAL A 85 13.36 -14.33 -5.39
C VAL A 85 14.07 -13.67 -4.20
N SER A 86 14.73 -12.53 -4.45
CA SER A 86 15.40 -11.76 -3.39
C SER A 86 14.68 -10.45 -3.15
N TYR A 87 14.49 -10.09 -1.88
CA TYR A 87 13.94 -8.81 -1.46
C TYR A 87 14.93 -8.11 -0.52
N PRO A 88 15.19 -6.79 -0.69
CA PRO A 88 15.89 -5.99 0.30
C PRO A 88 15.22 -6.11 1.67
N GLU A 89 15.99 -6.10 2.75
CA GLU A 89 15.48 -6.30 4.11
C GLU A 89 14.32 -5.36 4.48
N PHE A 90 14.47 -4.06 4.19
CA PHE A 90 13.45 -3.05 4.46
C PHE A 90 12.19 -3.14 3.59
N ASN A 91 12.21 -3.98 2.57
CA ASN A 91 11.11 -4.16 1.63
C ASN A 91 10.31 -5.45 1.85
N LEU A 92 10.81 -6.35 2.72
CA LEU A 92 10.11 -7.58 3.08
C LEU A 92 9.52 -7.43 4.49
N HIS A 93 8.20 -7.53 4.61
CA HIS A 93 7.55 -7.51 5.91
C HIS A 93 6.95 -8.87 6.24
N PHE A 94 7.16 -9.31 7.48
CA PHE A 94 6.51 -10.49 8.02
C PHE A 94 5.16 -10.10 8.64
N LYS A 95 4.13 -10.85 8.30
CA LYS A 95 2.77 -10.68 8.81
C LYS A 95 2.23 -12.03 9.31
N THR A 96 1.18 -11.98 10.11
CA THR A 96 0.45 -13.18 10.54
C THR A 96 -1.03 -13.00 10.24
N ASP A 97 -1.67 -14.07 9.78
CA ASP A 97 -3.12 -14.18 9.63
C ASP A 97 -3.56 -15.60 10.03
N SER A 98 -4.13 -15.74 11.22
CA SER A 98 -4.63 -17.00 11.75
C SER A 98 -6.11 -17.25 11.42
N SER A 99 -6.71 -16.43 10.54
CA SER A 99 -8.11 -16.56 10.16
C SER A 99 -8.35 -17.74 9.20
N ASP A 100 -9.62 -18.03 8.92
CA ASP A 100 -10.00 -19.04 7.93
C ASP A 100 -9.51 -18.72 6.51
N LEU A 101 -9.26 -17.43 6.23
CA LEU A 101 -8.69 -16.96 4.96
C LEU A 101 -7.16 -16.88 4.98
N GLY A 102 -6.54 -17.00 6.15
CA GLY A 102 -5.09 -17.05 6.31
C GLY A 102 -4.45 -18.27 5.63
N PRO A 103 -3.11 -18.32 5.53
CA PRO A 103 -2.42 -19.45 4.92
C PRO A 103 -2.60 -20.74 5.74
N ASN A 104 -2.31 -21.88 5.12
CA ASN A 104 -2.22 -23.14 5.86
C ASN A 104 -0.99 -23.11 6.78
N ALA A 105 -1.08 -23.75 7.95
CA ALA A 105 0.05 -23.90 8.86
C ALA A 105 1.24 -24.58 8.16
N GLY A 106 2.44 -24.05 8.39
CA GLY A 106 3.68 -24.46 7.73
C GLY A 106 3.79 -24.06 6.25
N HIS A 107 2.82 -23.34 5.70
CA HIS A 107 2.79 -22.92 4.30
C HIS A 107 2.62 -21.40 4.15
N PRO A 108 3.61 -20.61 4.61
CA PRO A 108 3.55 -19.16 4.48
C PRO A 108 3.45 -18.71 3.02
N VAL A 109 2.75 -17.59 2.78
CA VAL A 109 2.45 -17.09 1.43
C VAL A 109 3.08 -15.72 1.20
N LEU A 110 3.76 -15.57 0.06
CA LEU A 110 4.33 -14.33 -0.45
C LEU A 110 3.32 -13.55 -1.29
N LEU A 111 3.05 -12.32 -0.88
CA LEU A 111 2.20 -11.37 -1.58
C LEU A 111 3.03 -10.15 -2.00
N SER A 112 2.98 -9.80 -3.28
CA SER A 112 3.59 -8.56 -3.78
C SER A 112 2.80 -7.36 -3.28
N ALA A 113 3.50 -6.27 -2.95
CA ALA A 113 2.91 -5.02 -2.50
C ALA A 113 3.55 -3.81 -3.23
N GLY A 114 2.78 -2.73 -3.34
CA GLY A 114 3.24 -1.46 -3.90
C GLY A 114 3.28 -1.40 -5.44
N MET A 115 3.35 -0.17 -5.97
CA MET A 115 3.25 0.12 -7.41
C MET A 115 4.36 -0.48 -8.27
N LYS A 116 5.54 -0.73 -7.68
CA LYS A 116 6.71 -1.27 -8.38
C LYS A 116 6.94 -2.76 -8.11
N ASN A 117 6.09 -3.40 -7.29
CA ASN A 117 6.32 -4.76 -6.77
C ASN A 117 7.69 -4.93 -6.08
N ASP A 118 8.25 -3.85 -5.57
CA ASP A 118 9.55 -3.84 -4.87
C ASP A 118 9.40 -4.20 -3.39
N ARG A 119 8.17 -4.16 -2.86
CA ARG A 119 7.80 -4.56 -1.51
C ARG A 119 7.01 -5.86 -1.54
N ALA A 120 7.11 -6.63 -0.46
CA ALA A 120 6.34 -7.84 -0.31
C ALA A 120 6.01 -8.14 1.15
N TYR A 121 4.95 -8.91 1.32
CA TYR A 121 4.54 -9.47 2.60
C TYR A 121 4.71 -10.98 2.55
N ILE A 122 5.30 -11.56 3.58
CA ILE A 122 5.15 -13.00 3.85
C ILE A 122 4.16 -13.13 5.00
N VAL A 123 3.04 -13.77 4.71
CA VAL A 123 1.99 -14.02 5.70
C VAL A 123 2.17 -15.44 6.24
N PHE A 124 2.31 -15.56 7.55
CA PHE A 124 2.37 -16.81 8.30
C PHE A 124 1.01 -17.08 8.97
N SER A 125 0.77 -18.33 9.35
CA SER A 125 -0.46 -18.69 10.08
C SER A 125 -0.31 -18.43 11.58
N ASP A 126 0.91 -18.55 12.11
CA ASP A 126 1.27 -18.31 13.52
C ASP A 126 2.64 -17.62 13.59
N PRO A 127 2.86 -16.62 14.49
CA PRO A 127 4.15 -15.93 14.60
C PRO A 127 5.32 -16.87 14.95
N ARG A 128 5.06 -18.00 15.61
CA ARG A 128 6.09 -19.01 15.96
C ARG A 128 6.72 -19.65 14.72
N GLU A 129 6.05 -19.61 13.57
CA GLU A 129 6.60 -20.12 12.31
C GLU A 129 7.74 -19.26 11.76
N ILE A 130 7.78 -17.97 12.11
CA ILE A 130 8.74 -17.01 11.54
C ILE A 130 10.18 -17.45 11.86
N GLU A 131 10.45 -17.77 13.12
CA GLU A 131 11.78 -18.20 13.57
C GLU A 131 12.20 -19.49 12.84
N ALA A 132 11.32 -20.48 12.74
CA ALA A 132 11.61 -21.75 12.08
C ALA A 132 12.00 -21.60 10.60
N PHE A 133 11.41 -20.62 9.91
CA PHE A 133 11.70 -20.34 8.50
C PHE A 133 12.98 -19.54 8.28
N ILE A 134 13.40 -18.72 9.24
CA ILE A 134 14.64 -17.91 9.16
C ILE A 134 15.84 -18.70 9.67
N ALA A 135 15.69 -19.45 10.77
CA ALA A 135 16.77 -20.16 11.47
C ALA A 135 17.45 -21.25 10.61
N LYS A 136 16.77 -21.77 9.57
CA LYS A 136 17.35 -22.73 8.61
C LYS A 136 18.44 -22.16 7.69
N SER A 137 18.78 -20.87 7.82
CA SER A 137 19.67 -20.19 6.88
C SER A 137 21.02 -19.74 7.44
N ALA A 138 21.22 -19.85 8.75
CA ALA A 138 22.47 -19.46 9.39
C ALA A 138 23.54 -20.54 9.20
N GLN A 139 24.30 -20.46 8.11
CA GLN A 139 25.73 -20.77 8.07
C GLN A 139 26.31 -20.39 6.71
N LEU A 140 27.12 -19.33 6.69
CA LEU A 140 28.36 -19.33 5.91
C LEU A 140 29.52 -19.33 6.91
N PRO A 141 30.51 -20.22 6.79
CA PRO A 141 31.76 -20.07 7.51
C PRO A 141 32.43 -18.76 7.09
N LYS A 142 32.91 -18.01 8.08
CA LYS A 142 33.73 -16.82 7.87
C LYS A 142 35.00 -17.25 7.13
N ALA A 143 35.19 -16.78 5.90
CA ALA A 143 36.43 -17.02 5.18
C ALA A 143 37.59 -16.41 6.00
N ILE A 144 38.59 -17.25 6.29
CA ILE A 144 39.82 -16.92 7.01
C ILE A 144 40.79 -16.23 6.04
#